data_AF-A0A2A8S593-F1
#
_entry.id   AF-A0A2A8S593-F1
#
_cell.length_a   1.000
_cell.length_b   1.000
_cell.length_c   1.000
_cell.angle_alpha   90.00
_cell.angle_beta   90.00
_cell.angle_gamma   90.00
#
_symmetry.space_group_name_H-M   'P 1'
#
loop_
_entity.id
_entity.type
_entity.pdbx_description
1 polymer ?
#
loop_
_entity_poly.entity_id
_entity_poly.type
_entity_poly.pdbx_seq_one_letter_code
_entity_poly.pdbx_strand_id
1 'polypeptide(L)' 'MFLYNKSINISIGGVLLENKKCEKCGNDKFTEATDYMLVKPSKSSFKGSNKIYTFCLNCGEVDSIRIENTTIFKK' A
#
# COMPACT_ATOMS: atom_id res chain seq x y z
N MET A 1 -5.74 37.97 9.70
CA MET A 1 -5.96 36.72 10.46
C MET A 1 -5.41 35.57 9.63
N PHE A 2 -4.10 35.32 9.75
CA PHE A 2 -3.43 34.21 9.06
C PHE A 2 -3.28 33.08 10.07
N LEU A 3 -4.09 32.03 9.95
CA LEU A 3 -3.95 30.83 10.75
C LEU A 3 -2.80 30.00 10.15
N TYR A 4 -1.61 30.19 10.71
CA TYR A 4 -0.42 29.39 10.43
C TYR A 4 -0.62 28.00 11.05
N ASN A 5 -1.08 27.02 10.26
CA ASN A 5 -1.13 25.64 10.72
C ASN A 5 0.28 25.06 10.72
N LYS A 6 0.80 24.90 11.93
CA LYS A 6 2.11 24.36 12.28
C LYS A 6 2.18 22.88 11.90
N SER A 7 2.76 22.57 10.74
CA SER A 7 3.14 21.20 10.37
C SER A 7 4.25 20.71 11.29
N ILE A 8 3.87 19.95 12.31
CA ILE A 8 4.79 19.24 13.20
C ILE A 8 5.39 18.08 12.41
N ASN A 9 6.66 18.22 12.04
CA ASN A 9 7.49 17.14 11.52
C ASN A 9 7.94 16.26 12.69
N ILE A 10 7.38 15.06 12.80
CA ILE A 10 7.90 14.01 13.68
C ILE A 10 8.54 12.95 12.79
N SER A 11 9.87 12.89 12.85
CA SER A 11 10.69 11.84 12.27
C SER A 11 10.56 10.56 13.09
N ILE A 12 9.81 9.59 12.57
CA ILE A 12 9.89 8.15 12.90
C ILE A 12 9.75 7.38 11.58
N GLY A 13 10.64 6.42 11.35
CA GLY A 13 10.77 5.70 10.08
C GLY A 13 9.52 4.92 9.67
N GLY A 14 8.64 5.58 8.94
CA GLY A 14 7.46 5.01 8.30
C GLY A 14 6.78 6.11 7.47
N VAL A 15 6.73 5.92 6.16
CA VAL A 15 6.28 6.87 5.13
C VAL A 15 4.97 7.60 5.52
N LEU A 16 5.01 8.94 5.55
CA LEU A 16 3.85 9.81 5.74
C LEU A 16 3.04 9.90 4.44
N LEU A 17 1.91 9.17 4.36
CA LEU A 17 0.80 9.57 3.46
C LEU A 17 -0.04 10.62 4.19
N GLU A 18 -0.30 11.76 3.54
CA GLU A 18 -1.20 12.80 4.05
C GLU A 18 -2.50 12.20 4.60
N ASN A 19 -2.66 12.20 5.94
CA ASN A 19 -3.87 11.88 6.70
C ASN A 19 -4.83 10.84 6.08
N LYS A 20 -4.30 9.73 5.55
CA LYS A 20 -5.12 8.74 4.87
C LYS A 20 -5.98 7.99 5.88
N LYS A 21 -7.31 8.03 5.68
CA LYS A 21 -8.29 7.30 6.50
C LYS A 21 -8.93 6.19 5.68
N CYS A 22 -9.22 5.09 6.34
CA CYS A 22 -9.98 3.99 5.78
C CYS A 22 -11.40 4.46 5.46
N GLU A 23 -11.81 4.33 4.20
CA GLU A 23 -13.13 4.77 3.73
C GLU A 23 -14.28 4.05 4.43
N LYS A 24 -14.02 2.83 4.93
CA LYS A 24 -15.03 1.99 5.59
C LYS A 24 -15.19 2.26 7.08
N CYS A 25 -14.10 2.50 7.82
CA CYS A 25 -14.16 2.61 9.28
C CYS A 25 -13.49 3.86 9.88
N GLY A 26 -12.92 4.73 9.05
CA GLY A 26 -12.31 5.99 9.47
C GLY A 26 -10.96 5.87 10.19
N ASN A 27 -10.46 4.65 10.42
CA ASN A 27 -9.15 4.40 11.02
C ASN A 27 -8.00 4.81 10.09
N ASP A 28 -6.84 5.16 10.65
CA ASP A 28 -5.66 5.64 9.91
C ASP A 28 -4.49 4.64 9.90
N LYS A 29 -4.63 3.49 10.57
CA LYS A 29 -3.60 2.45 10.60
C LYS A 29 -3.76 1.46 9.45
N PHE A 30 -2.72 1.38 8.65
CA PHE A 30 -2.59 0.45 7.53
C PHE A 30 -1.31 -0.37 7.66
N THR A 31 -1.30 -1.53 7.03
CA THR A 31 -0.10 -2.36 6.88
C THR A 31 0.02 -2.86 5.46
N GLU A 32 1.24 -3.21 5.05
CA GLU A 32 1.50 -3.94 3.81
C GLU A 32 1.63 -5.44 4.07
N ALA A 33 1.18 -6.25 3.11
CA ALA A 33 1.42 -7.69 3.05
C ALA A 33 1.58 -8.16 1.60
N THR A 34 2.12 -9.36 1.42
CA THR A 34 2.23 -10.03 0.12
C THR A 34 1.64 -11.43 0.20
N ASP A 35 1.21 -11.95 -0.94
CA ASP A 35 0.87 -13.37 -1.08
C ASP A 35 2.14 -14.22 -1.17
N TYR A 36 2.01 -15.50 -0.80
CA TYR A 36 3.01 -16.53 -1.11
C TYR A 36 3.10 -16.81 -2.62
N MET A 37 1.99 -16.68 -3.34
CA MET A 37 1.93 -16.91 -4.79
C MET A 37 2.26 -15.64 -5.58
N LEU A 38 3.19 -15.77 -6.53
CA LEU A 38 3.55 -14.68 -7.44
C LEU A 38 2.50 -14.50 -8.55
N VAL A 39 2.28 -13.24 -8.94
CA VAL A 39 1.52 -12.91 -10.16
C VAL A 39 2.42 -13.18 -11.36
N LYS A 40 1.92 -13.99 -12.29
CA LYS A 40 2.69 -14.47 -13.45
C LYS A 40 2.07 -13.97 -14.76
N PRO A 41 2.87 -13.66 -15.79
CA PRO A 41 2.36 -13.32 -17.12
C PRO A 41 1.56 -14.46 -17.78
N SER A 42 1.84 -15.71 -17.41
CA SER A 42 1.13 -16.91 -17.85
C SER A 42 1.25 -18.03 -16.81
N LYS A 43 0.36 -19.03 -16.87
CA LYS A 43 0.38 -20.19 -15.95
C LYS A 43 1.72 -20.95 -15.96
N SER A 44 2.36 -21.05 -17.12
CA SER A 44 3.62 -21.77 -17.31
C SER A 44 4.87 -20.91 -17.06
N SER A 45 4.73 -19.63 -16.75
CA SER A 45 5.87 -18.75 -16.54
C SER A 45 6.66 -19.15 -15.30
N PHE A 46 7.99 -19.24 -15.44
CA PHE A 46 8.92 -19.37 -14.32
C PHE A 46 9.19 -18.02 -13.63
N LYS A 47 8.88 -16.90 -14.30
CA LYS A 47 8.99 -15.55 -13.76
C LYS A 47 7.64 -15.09 -13.19
N GLY A 48 7.67 -14.44 -12.04
CA GLY A 48 6.50 -13.83 -11.41
C GLY A 48 6.91 -12.62 -10.57
N SER A 49 5.92 -11.84 -10.14
CA SER A 49 6.12 -10.66 -9.31
C SER A 49 5.23 -10.70 -8.07
N ASN A 50 5.74 -10.15 -6.97
CA ASN A 50 4.96 -9.99 -5.75
C ASN A 50 3.78 -9.05 -5.98
N LYS A 51 2.63 -9.44 -5.42
CA LYS A 51 1.46 -8.59 -5.29
C LYS A 51 1.44 -8.08 -3.86
N ILE A 52 1.57 -6.77 -3.73
CA ILE A 52 1.62 -6.08 -2.44
C ILE A 52 0.25 -5.45 -2.22
N TYR A 53 -0.34 -5.73 -1.08
CA TYR A 53 -1.59 -5.15 -0.65
C TYR A 53 -1.33 -4.25 0.55
N THR A 54 -1.93 -3.07 0.53
CA THR A 54 -2.07 -2.23 1.72
C THR A 54 -3.50 -2.37 2.20
N PHE A 55 -3.71 -2.66 3.49
CA PHE A 55 -5.05 -2.82 4.04
C PHE A 55 -5.15 -2.24 5.45
N CYS A 56 -6.37 -1.90 5.84
CA CYS A 56 -6.69 -1.35 7.14
C CYS A 56 -6.51 -2.41 8.23
N LEU A 57 -5.66 -2.13 9.22
CA LEU A 57 -5.42 -3.04 10.34
C LEU A 57 -6.66 -3.24 11.25
N ASN A 58 -7.64 -2.34 11.17
CA ASN A 58 -8.83 -2.40 12.03
C ASN A 58 -9.95 -3.26 11.43
N CYS A 59 -10.26 -3.07 10.14
CA CYS A 59 -11.45 -3.69 9.52
C CYS A 59 -11.16 -4.54 8.28
N GLY A 60 -9.89 -4.65 7.87
CA GLY A 60 -9.48 -5.46 6.72
C GLY A 60 -9.78 -4.86 5.35
N GLU A 61 -10.31 -3.63 5.28
CA GLU A 61 -10.56 -2.98 3.99
C GLU A 61 -9.24 -2.79 3.23
N VAL A 62 -9.22 -3.29 1.98
CA VAL A 62 -8.05 -3.16 1.11
C VAL A 62 -8.04 -1.77 0.53
N ASP A 63 -6.92 -1.09 0.74
CA ASP A 63 -6.71 0.28 0.33
C ASP A 63 -6.05 0.38 -1.04
N SER A 64 -5.05 -0.47 -1.29
CA SER A 64 -4.42 -0.55 -2.59
C SER A 64 -3.83 -1.92 -2.85
N ILE A 65 -3.71 -2.23 -4.14
CA ILE A 65 -3.06 -3.44 -4.65
C ILE A 65 -2.08 -2.99 -5.73
N ARG A 66 -0.81 -3.36 -5.59
CA ARG A 66 0.23 -3.05 -6.57
C ARG A 66 1.07 -4.27 -6.92
N ILE A 67 1.56 -4.30 -8.16
CA ILE A 67 2.53 -5.29 -8.63
C ILE A 67 3.92 -4.68 -8.47
N GLU A 68 4.80 -5.36 -7.73
CA GLU A 68 6.14 -4.84 -7.40
C GLU A 68 6.99 -4.63 -8.65
N ASN A 69 6.99 -5.59 -9.58
CA ASN A 69 7.77 -5.55 -10.81
C ASN A 69 6.86 -5.77 -12.02
N THR A 70 6.47 -4.67 -12.66
CA THR A 70 5.63 -4.71 -13.88
C THR A 70 6.43 -5.01 -15.15
N THR A 71 7.76 -4.92 -15.13
CA THR A 71 8.58 -5.12 -16.35
C THR A 71 8.47 -6.52 -16.91
N ILE A 72 8.23 -7.53 -16.06
CA ILE A 72 8.07 -8.93 -16.49
C ILE A 72 6.83 -9.17 -17.36
N PHE A 73 5.90 -8.21 -17.38
CA PHE A 73 4.67 -8.26 -18.17
C PHE A 73 4.77 -7.44 -19.46
N LYS A 74 5.78 -6.56 -19.59
CA LYS A 74 6.00 -5.75 -20.79
C LYS A 74 6.79 -6.60 -21.79
N LYS A 75 6.33 -6.66 -23.04
CA LYS A 75 7.01 -7.34 -24.16
C LYS A 75 7.93 -6.39 -24.88
#